data_AF-A0A538UC01-F1
#
_entry.id   AF-A0A538UC01-F1
#
_cell.length_a   1.000
_cell.length_b   1.000
_cell.length_c   1.000
_cell.angle_alpha   90.00
_cell.angle_beta   90.00
_cell.angle_gamma   90.00
#
_symmetry.space_group_name_H-M   'P 1'
#
loop_
_entity.id
_entity.type
_entity.pdbx_description
1 polymer ?
#
loop_
_entity_poly.entity_id
_entity_poly.type
_entity_poly.pdbx_seq_one_letter_code
_entity_poly.pdbx_strand_id
1 'polypeptide(L)'
;MRVDGGLEPIAEELRQEVLASDVVHTDDTPVTLAQSSGGGSRQSRVWVYLNREGRHWYEFTDSRKRDGPARVFKDFTGYLQADAYGGYDQLFFLGGATEVACMAHVRRKFVDAEATDPVLAKEAVDRIRALFQIEEAAKDLSDAARAELRDQNAPVTGGVQRLAGAGRDAGAAEVTAGACDHLCA
;
A
#
# COMPACT_ATOMS: atom_id res chain seq x y z
N MET A 1 -22.05 -5.59 3.42
CA MET A 1 -22.64 -5.03 4.66
C MET A 1 -23.04 -3.59 4.34
N ARG A 2 -24.34 -3.31 4.16
CA ARG A 2 -24.82 -1.93 4.14
C ARG A 2 -24.93 -1.50 5.60
N VAL A 3 -24.28 -0.40 5.95
CA VAL A 3 -24.51 0.21 7.26
C VAL A 3 -25.96 0.68 7.26
N ASP A 4 -26.74 0.38 8.31
CA ASP A 4 -28.11 0.89 8.43
C ASP A 4 -28.12 2.41 8.19
N GLY A 5 -29.18 2.95 7.61
CA GLY A 5 -29.22 4.33 7.08
C GLY A 5 -28.89 5.45 8.09
N GLY A 6 -28.80 5.15 9.38
CA GLY A 6 -28.34 6.10 10.41
C GLY A 6 -26.81 6.29 10.47
N LEU A 7 -26.01 5.33 9.99
CA LEU A 7 -24.54 5.39 10.05
C LEU A 7 -23.88 5.73 8.70
N GLU A 8 -24.64 5.68 7.61
CA GLU A 8 -24.17 6.04 6.28
C GLU A 8 -23.58 7.47 6.21
N PRO A 9 -24.18 8.51 6.85
CA PRO A 9 -23.57 9.84 6.87
C PRO A 9 -22.20 9.89 7.56
N ILE A 10 -22.02 9.10 8.64
CA ILE A 10 -20.75 9.04 9.38
C ILE A 10 -19.69 8.34 8.53
N ALA A 11 -20.05 7.24 7.87
CA ALA A 11 -19.14 6.51 6.98
C ALA A 11 -18.70 7.39 5.80
N GLU A 12 -19.61 8.20 5.26
CA GLU A 12 -19.32 9.14 4.18
C GLU A 12 -18.43 10.30 4.65
N GLU A 13 -18.66 10.85 5.83
CA GLU A 13 -17.78 11.89 6.40
C GLU A 13 -16.36 11.37 6.62
N LEU A 14 -16.20 10.16 7.17
CA LEU A 14 -14.90 9.51 7.33
C LEU A 14 -14.21 9.27 5.98
N ARG A 15 -14.97 8.87 4.96
CA ARG A 15 -14.45 8.71 3.60
C ARG A 15 -13.90 10.03 3.06
N GLN A 16 -14.68 11.11 3.17
CA GLN A 16 -14.28 12.44 2.69
C GLN A 16 -13.03 12.94 3.42
N GLU A 17 -12.99 12.77 4.73
CA GLU A 17 -11.87 13.18 5.56
C GLU A 17 -10.58 12.41 5.22
N VAL A 18 -10.68 11.10 4.98
CA VAL A 18 -9.52 10.29 4.56
C VAL A 18 -9.02 10.73 3.19
N LEU A 19 -9.92 10.93 2.22
CA LEU A 19 -9.56 11.28 0.84
C LEU A 19 -9.15 12.75 0.65
N ALA A 20 -9.38 13.61 1.64
CA ALA A 20 -8.91 14.99 1.64
C ALA A 20 -7.42 15.14 1.99
N SER A 21 -6.76 14.07 2.46
CA SER A 21 -5.34 14.07 2.77
C SER A 21 -4.49 13.95 1.50
N ASP A 22 -3.33 14.58 1.48
CA ASP A 22 -2.36 14.43 0.39
C ASP A 22 -1.74 13.03 0.34
N VAL A 23 -1.83 12.24 1.42
CA VAL A 23 -1.29 10.89 1.51
C VAL A 23 -2.37 9.92 1.98
N VAL A 24 -2.63 8.89 1.18
CA VAL A 24 -3.54 7.80 1.53
C VAL A 24 -2.85 6.47 1.37
N HIS A 25 -3.00 5.61 2.36
CA HIS A 25 -2.59 4.21 2.32
C HIS A 25 -3.82 3.35 2.08
N THR A 26 -3.66 2.29 1.31
CA THR A 26 -4.73 1.33 1.07
C THR A 26 -4.21 -0.10 1.05
N ASP A 27 -5.03 -0.99 1.61
CA ASP A 27 -4.81 -2.43 1.55
C ASP A 27 -6.18 -3.13 1.55
N ASP A 28 -6.17 -4.39 1.15
CA ASP A 28 -7.38 -5.20 1.19
C ASP A 28 -7.14 -6.57 1.80
N THR A 29 -8.12 -7.02 2.55
CA THR A 29 -8.11 -8.33 3.20
C THR A 29 -9.21 -9.19 2.61
N PRO A 30 -8.89 -10.36 2.04
CA PRO A 30 -9.91 -11.31 1.61
C PRO A 30 -10.65 -11.86 2.84
N VAL A 31 -11.97 -11.90 2.75
CA VAL A 31 -12.84 -12.44 3.79
C VAL A 31 -13.82 -13.46 3.21
N THR A 32 -14.03 -14.55 3.93
CA THR A 32 -15.01 -15.58 3.56
C THR A 32 -16.37 -15.20 4.15
N LEU A 33 -17.30 -14.77 3.30
CA LEU A 33 -18.67 -14.48 3.74
C LEU A 33 -19.52 -15.75 3.67
N ALA A 34 -20.09 -16.14 4.81
CA ALA A 34 -21.12 -17.17 4.87
C ALA A 34 -22.42 -16.66 4.22
N GLN A 35 -23.04 -17.50 3.39
CA GLN A 35 -24.35 -17.19 2.82
C GLN A 35 -25.44 -17.67 3.78
N SER A 36 -26.50 -16.89 3.92
CA SER A 36 -27.69 -17.35 4.64
C SER A 36 -28.31 -18.57 3.95
N SER A 37 -29.02 -19.40 4.74
CA SER A 37 -29.82 -20.54 4.23
C SER A 37 -29.04 -21.62 3.47
N GLY A 38 -27.87 -22.04 3.98
CA GLY A 38 -27.18 -23.25 3.49
C GLY A 38 -26.47 -23.10 2.15
N GLY A 39 -26.36 -21.88 1.61
CA GLY A 39 -25.74 -21.56 0.32
C GLY A 39 -24.20 -21.62 0.26
N GLY A 40 -23.56 -22.17 1.28
CA GLY A 40 -22.10 -22.24 1.37
C GLY A 40 -21.45 -20.89 1.71
N SER A 41 -20.28 -20.61 1.13
CA SER A 41 -19.53 -19.39 1.38
C SER A 41 -18.99 -18.78 0.09
N ARG A 42 -18.76 -17.47 0.09
CA ARG A 42 -18.14 -16.77 -1.04
C ARG A 42 -17.05 -15.82 -0.59
N GLN A 43 -16.04 -15.67 -1.42
CA GLN A 43 -14.94 -14.73 -1.20
C GLN A 43 -15.40 -13.29 -1.43
N SER A 44 -15.10 -12.43 -0.47
CA SER A 44 -15.35 -10.99 -0.47
C SER A 44 -14.08 -10.28 0.00
N ARG A 45 -14.08 -8.94 0.02
CA ARG A 45 -12.94 -8.16 0.52
C ARG A 45 -13.39 -7.06 1.46
N VAL A 46 -12.55 -6.78 2.44
CA VAL A 46 -12.60 -5.56 3.26
C VAL A 46 -11.41 -4.71 2.87
N TRP A 47 -11.68 -3.49 2.47
CA TRP A 47 -10.69 -2.47 2.16
C TRP A 47 -10.48 -1.60 3.39
N VAL A 48 -9.24 -1.20 3.62
CA VAL A 48 -8.89 -0.14 4.55
C VAL A 48 -8.26 0.99 3.78
N TYR A 49 -8.65 2.21 4.14
CA TYR A 49 -8.07 3.45 3.66
C TYR A 49 -7.65 4.25 4.88
N LEU A 50 -6.40 4.69 4.91
CA LEU A 50 -5.78 5.38 6.05
C LEU A 50 -5.12 6.66 5.56
N ASN A 51 -5.36 7.77 6.23
CA ASN A 51 -4.71 9.04 5.92
C ASN A 51 -3.48 9.31 6.81
N ARG A 52 -2.76 10.40 6.53
CA ARG A 52 -1.54 10.80 7.26
C ARG A 52 -1.77 10.98 8.77
N GLU A 53 -2.95 11.43 9.18
CA GLU A 53 -3.32 11.66 10.59
C GLU A 53 -3.78 10.40 11.33
N GLY A 54 -3.80 9.24 10.65
CA GLY A 54 -4.21 7.97 11.25
C GLY A 54 -5.74 7.73 11.25
N ARG A 55 -6.51 8.59 10.56
CA ARG A 55 -7.95 8.39 10.37
C ARG A 55 -8.17 7.31 9.33
N HIS A 56 -9.17 6.48 9.56
CA HIS A 56 -9.39 5.29 8.76
C HIS A 56 -10.85 5.12 8.38
N TRP A 57 -11.06 4.64 7.16
CA TRP A 57 -12.34 4.28 6.61
C TRP A 57 -12.27 2.87 6.04
N TYR A 58 -13.34 2.10 6.24
CA TYR A 58 -13.43 0.73 5.77
C TYR A 58 -14.56 0.58 4.75
N GLU A 59 -14.30 -0.23 3.73
CA GLU A 59 -15.30 -0.54 2.71
C GLU A 59 -15.36 -2.05 2.48
N PHE A 60 -16.58 -2.58 2.38
CA PHE A 60 -16.79 -3.99 2.06
C PHE A 60 -17.23 -4.14 0.61
N THR A 61 -16.54 -4.98 -0.14
CA THR A 61 -16.96 -5.37 -1.50
C THR A 61 -17.40 -6.82 -1.54
N ASP A 62 -18.61 -7.05 -2.05
CA ASP A 62 -19.27 -8.35 -2.19
C ASP A 62 -18.70 -9.19 -3.35
N SER A 63 -17.38 -9.13 -3.56
CA SER A 63 -16.69 -9.67 -4.71
C SER A 63 -15.28 -10.10 -4.33
N ARG A 64 -14.77 -11.13 -5.01
CA ARG A 64 -13.35 -11.51 -4.93
C ARG A 64 -12.44 -10.57 -5.72
N LYS A 65 -13.01 -9.72 -6.58
CA LYS A 65 -12.27 -8.77 -7.41
C LYS A 65 -11.66 -7.68 -6.54
N ARG A 66 -10.54 -7.13 -7.00
CA ARG A 66 -9.83 -6.02 -6.36
C ARG A 66 -10.22 -4.68 -7.00
N ASP A 67 -11.54 -4.44 -7.11
CA ASP A 67 -12.13 -3.31 -7.88
C ASP A 67 -12.52 -2.10 -7.01
N GLY A 68 -12.25 -2.13 -5.71
CA GLY A 68 -12.45 -1.00 -4.79
C GLY A 68 -11.65 0.26 -5.17
N PRO A 69 -10.32 0.16 -5.37
CA PRO A 69 -9.45 1.33 -5.52
C PRO A 69 -9.78 2.18 -6.74
N ALA A 70 -10.07 1.55 -7.89
CA ALA A 70 -10.41 2.27 -9.11
C ALA A 70 -11.67 3.16 -8.96
N ARG A 71 -12.64 2.73 -8.13
CA ARG A 71 -13.82 3.53 -7.80
C ARG A 71 -13.48 4.65 -6.81
N VAL A 72 -12.73 4.33 -5.76
CA VAL A 72 -12.46 5.25 -4.64
C VAL A 72 -11.51 6.38 -5.02
N PHE A 73 -10.46 6.07 -5.79
CA PHE A 73 -9.37 6.99 -6.11
C PHE A 73 -9.47 7.62 -7.50
N LYS A 74 -10.63 7.49 -8.16
CA LYS A 74 -10.85 8.01 -9.53
C LYS A 74 -10.41 9.47 -9.70
N ASP A 75 -10.70 10.30 -8.70
CA ASP A 75 -10.44 11.75 -8.73
C ASP A 75 -9.34 12.17 -7.72
N PHE A 76 -8.59 11.21 -7.16
CA PHE A 76 -7.53 11.47 -6.19
C PHE A 76 -6.20 11.81 -6.88
N THR A 77 -5.49 12.82 -6.37
CA THR A 77 -4.27 13.37 -6.99
C THR A 77 -3.07 13.45 -6.03
N GLY A 78 -3.18 12.88 -4.83
CA GLY A 78 -2.10 12.80 -3.85
C GLY A 78 -1.21 11.56 -4.01
N TYR A 79 -0.47 11.24 -2.95
CA TYR A 79 0.36 10.04 -2.83
C TYR A 79 -0.48 8.86 -2.36
N LEU A 80 -0.53 7.80 -3.16
CA LEU A 80 -1.26 6.58 -2.85
C LEU A 80 -0.28 5.45 -2.55
N GLN A 81 -0.17 5.07 -1.28
CA GLN A 81 0.62 3.90 -0.88
C GLN A 81 -0.21 2.62 -0.97
N ALA A 82 0.18 1.72 -1.86
CA ALA A 82 -0.53 0.46 -2.11
C ALA A 82 0.43 -0.73 -2.25
N ASP A 83 -0.10 -1.96 -2.17
CA ASP A 83 0.60 -3.09 -2.76
C ASP A 83 0.60 -2.92 -4.29
N ALA A 84 1.72 -3.22 -4.95
CA ALA A 84 1.92 -2.99 -6.39
C ALA A 84 1.11 -3.94 -7.29
N TYR A 85 -0.16 -4.13 -6.93
CA TYR A 85 -1.15 -4.87 -7.69
C TYR A 85 -1.54 -4.10 -8.95
N GLY A 86 -1.49 -4.77 -10.10
CA GLY A 86 -1.79 -4.11 -11.39
C GLY A 86 -3.19 -3.50 -11.53
N GLY A 87 -4.12 -3.76 -10.60
CA GLY A 87 -5.40 -3.05 -10.56
C GLY A 87 -5.30 -1.57 -10.18
N TYR A 88 -4.15 -1.13 -9.64
CA TYR A 88 -3.85 0.28 -9.39
C TYR A 88 -3.30 1.01 -10.62
N ASP A 89 -2.81 0.32 -11.65
CA ASP A 89 -2.10 0.93 -12.79
C ASP A 89 -2.92 2.04 -13.47
N GLN A 90 -4.25 1.87 -13.53
CA GLN A 90 -5.18 2.83 -14.10
C GLN A 90 -5.39 4.09 -13.23
N LEU A 91 -4.83 4.16 -12.03
CA LEU A 91 -4.90 5.33 -11.15
C LEU A 91 -3.68 6.24 -11.29
N PHE A 92 -2.60 5.77 -11.90
CA PHE A 92 -1.30 6.44 -11.95
C PHE A 92 -0.99 7.08 -13.32
N PHE A 93 -2.01 7.35 -14.14
CA PHE A 93 -1.84 8.09 -15.40
C PHE A 93 -1.62 9.59 -15.15
N LEU A 94 -1.21 10.32 -16.19
CA LEU A 94 -1.00 11.78 -16.14
C LEU A 94 -2.22 12.52 -15.57
N GLY A 95 -2.03 13.15 -14.40
CA GLY A 95 -3.08 13.87 -13.68
C GLY A 95 -3.83 13.05 -12.62
N GLY A 96 -3.46 11.78 -12.43
CA GLY A 96 -3.93 10.91 -11.34
C GLY A 96 -3.02 10.92 -10.11
N ALA A 97 -3.16 9.90 -9.27
CA ALA A 97 -2.39 9.75 -8.04
C ALA A 97 -0.91 9.46 -8.33
N THR A 98 -0.06 9.76 -7.35
CA THR A 98 1.35 9.36 -7.35
C THR A 98 1.50 8.03 -6.62
N GLU A 99 2.03 7.02 -7.32
CA GLU A 99 2.22 5.68 -6.75
C GLU A 99 3.36 5.67 -5.70
N VAL A 100 3.08 5.09 -4.53
CA VAL A 100 4.09 4.81 -3.49
C VAL A 100 4.06 3.33 -3.14
N ALA A 101 5.19 2.64 -3.25
CA ALA A 101 5.25 1.21 -2.97
C ALA A 101 5.11 0.91 -1.47
N CYS A 102 4.21 -0.01 -1.12
CA CYS A 102 4.16 -0.54 0.24
C CYS A 102 5.35 -1.46 0.54
N MET A 103 6.30 -0.99 1.35
CA MET A 103 7.52 -1.73 1.69
C MET A 103 7.29 -3.02 2.47
N ALA A 104 6.17 -3.13 3.21
CA ALA A 104 5.79 -4.39 3.85
C ALA A 104 5.48 -5.48 2.81
N HIS A 105 4.82 -5.11 1.71
CA HIS A 105 4.52 -6.02 0.60
C HIS A 105 5.77 -6.37 -0.21
N VAL A 106 6.63 -5.38 -0.49
CA VAL A 106 7.92 -5.63 -1.15
C VAL A 106 8.77 -6.61 -0.32
N ARG A 107 8.86 -6.39 1.00
CA ARG A 107 9.57 -7.31 1.90
C ARG A 107 9.01 -8.73 1.85
N ARG A 108 7.69 -8.90 1.83
CA ARG A 108 7.05 -10.22 1.76
C ARG A 108 7.48 -10.97 0.49
N LYS A 109 7.48 -10.30 -0.67
CA LYS A 109 7.93 -10.90 -1.93
C LYS A 109 9.39 -11.35 -1.89
N PHE A 110 10.28 -10.60 -1.23
CA PHE A 110 11.67 -11.04 -1.05
C PHE A 110 11.83 -12.18 -0.05
N VAL A 111 11.01 -12.24 1.01
CA VAL A 111 10.97 -13.41 1.90
C VAL A 111 10.54 -14.65 1.12
N ASP A 112 9.51 -14.55 0.29
CA ASP A 112 9.06 -15.67 -0.54
C ASP A 112 10.14 -16.12 -1.56
N ALA A 113 10.92 -15.17 -2.08
CA ALA A 113 12.03 -15.42 -3.00
C ALA A 113 13.26 -16.06 -2.34
N GLU A 114 13.32 -16.20 -1.01
CA GLU A 114 14.45 -16.86 -0.31
C GLU A 114 14.67 -18.30 -0.81
N ALA A 115 13.60 -18.98 -1.23
CA ALA A 115 13.67 -20.33 -1.78
C ALA A 115 14.37 -20.42 -3.14
N THR A 116 14.40 -19.33 -3.92
CA THR A 116 14.94 -19.30 -5.29
C THR A 116 16.24 -18.51 -5.39
N ASP A 117 16.36 -17.40 -4.65
CA ASP A 117 17.56 -16.57 -4.59
C ASP A 117 17.81 -16.06 -3.16
N PRO A 118 18.38 -16.91 -2.28
CA PRO A 118 18.57 -16.57 -0.87
C PRO A 118 19.55 -15.41 -0.65
N VAL A 119 20.49 -15.18 -1.57
CA VAL A 119 21.46 -14.09 -1.46
C VAL A 119 20.77 -12.75 -1.72
N LEU A 120 20.06 -12.64 -2.84
CA LEU A 120 19.29 -11.44 -3.18
C LEU A 120 18.18 -11.17 -2.16
N ALA A 121 17.43 -12.20 -1.78
CA ALA A 121 16.35 -12.12 -0.80
C ALA A 121 16.86 -11.57 0.54
N LYS A 122 17.95 -12.13 1.06
CA LYS A 122 18.55 -11.67 2.31
C LYS A 122 19.00 -10.22 2.23
N GLU A 123 19.70 -9.83 1.16
CA GLU A 123 20.15 -8.45 0.99
C GLU A 123 18.97 -7.47 0.97
N ALA A 124 17.91 -7.78 0.21
CA ALA A 124 16.74 -6.94 0.11
C ALA A 124 15.99 -6.82 1.46
N VAL A 125 15.79 -7.93 2.16
CA VAL A 125 15.13 -7.93 3.48
C VAL A 125 15.94 -7.14 4.50
N ASP A 126 17.27 -7.24 4.50
CA ASP A 126 18.14 -6.51 5.41
C ASP A 126 18.11 -5.00 5.13
N ARG A 127 18.07 -4.58 3.85
CA ARG A 127 17.91 -3.17 3.47
C ARG A 127 16.55 -2.60 3.86
N ILE A 128 15.47 -3.34 3.64
CA ILE A 128 14.11 -2.90 4.03
C ILE A 128 14.01 -2.82 5.57
N ARG A 129 14.67 -3.73 6.30
CA ARG A 129 14.75 -3.63 7.76
C ARG A 129 15.44 -2.34 8.20
N ALA A 130 16.55 -1.96 7.56
CA ALA A 130 17.25 -0.72 7.87
C ALA A 130 16.37 0.51 7.58
N LEU A 131 15.61 0.50 6.48
CA LEU A 131 14.60 1.53 6.19
C LEU A 131 13.57 1.64 7.32
N PHE A 132 13.00 0.54 7.79
CA PHE A 132 12.04 0.57 8.91
C PHE A 132 12.64 1.09 10.21
N GLN A 133 13.93 0.83 10.48
CA GLN A 133 14.61 1.38 11.65
C GLN A 133 14.77 2.91 11.55
N ILE A 134 15.05 3.43 10.35
CA ILE A 134 15.13 4.88 10.10
C ILE A 134 13.75 5.53 10.31
N GLU A 135 12.69 4.95 9.72
CA GLU A 135 11.33 5.49 9.87
C GLU A 135 10.83 5.43 11.31
N GLU A 136 11.18 4.39 12.08
CA GLU A 136 10.85 4.31 13.50
C GLU A 136 11.59 5.40 14.30
N ALA A 137 12.87 5.65 14.01
CA ALA A 137 13.62 6.75 14.62
C ALA A 137 13.07 8.14 14.22
N ALA A 138 12.40 8.24 13.06
CA ALA A 138 11.83 9.47 12.55
C ALA A 138 10.37 9.74 12.98
N LYS A 139 9.77 8.81 13.72
CA LYS A 139 8.32 8.78 14.00
C LYS A 139 7.80 10.08 14.63
N ASP A 140 8.49 10.59 15.64
CA ASP A 140 8.08 11.79 16.39
C ASP A 140 8.80 13.07 15.91
N LEU A 141 9.57 12.97 14.81
CA LEU A 141 10.24 14.11 14.22
C LEU A 141 9.26 14.96 13.40
N SER A 142 9.53 16.26 13.34
CA SER A 142 8.89 17.14 12.35
C SER A 142 9.18 16.67 10.92
N ASP A 143 8.32 17.02 9.97
CA ASP A 143 8.48 16.64 8.56
C ASP A 143 9.85 17.03 7.99
N ALA A 144 10.35 18.23 8.33
CA ALA A 144 11.68 18.68 7.88
C ALA A 144 12.82 17.84 8.47
N ALA A 145 12.74 17.50 9.76
CA ALA A 145 13.75 16.65 10.41
C ALA A 145 13.68 15.20 9.93
N ARG A 146 12.48 14.69 9.61
CA ARG A 146 12.28 13.39 8.98
C ARG A 146 12.91 13.36 7.57
N ALA A 147 12.67 14.38 6.77
CA ALA A 147 13.28 14.50 5.44
C ALA A 147 14.81 14.54 5.51
N GLU A 148 15.38 15.35 6.42
CA GLU A 148 16.82 15.42 6.65
C GLU A 148 17.41 14.06 7.08
N LEU A 149 16.73 13.35 8.00
CA LEU A 149 17.17 12.01 8.42
C LEU A 149 17.13 11.00 7.26
N ARG A 150 16.10 11.08 6.41
CA ARG A 150 15.99 10.25 5.19
C ARG A 150 17.13 10.56 4.21
N ASP A 151 17.45 11.83 3.99
CA ASP A 151 18.54 12.25 3.10
C ASP A 151 19.91 11.77 3.60
N GLN A 152 20.18 11.89 4.90
CA GLN A 152 21.40 11.38 5.53
C GLN A 152 21.54 9.87 5.39
N ASN A 153 20.42 9.14 5.35
CA ASN A 153 20.38 7.69 5.22
C ASN A 153 20.04 7.20 3.80
N ALA A 154 19.96 8.09 2.80
CA ALA A 154 19.67 7.76 1.42
C ALA A 154 20.59 6.66 0.83
N PRO A 155 21.88 6.54 1.21
CA PRO A 155 22.71 5.41 0.76
C PRO A 155 22.28 4.04 1.28
N VAL A 156 21.61 3.99 2.44
CA VAL A 156 21.13 2.75 3.10
C VAL A 156 19.81 2.30 2.48
N THR A 157 18.91 3.24 2.22
CA THR A 157 17.62 3.01 1.54
C THR A 157 17.80 2.87 0.02
N GLY A 158 18.87 3.47 -0.51
CA GLY A 158 19.30 3.37 -1.89
C GLY A 158 19.59 1.93 -2.30
N GLY A 159 19.04 1.53 -3.45
CA GLY A 159 19.24 0.20 -4.01
C GLY A 159 18.12 -0.81 -3.75
N VAL A 160 17.15 -0.55 -2.87
CA VAL A 160 15.91 -1.35 -2.84
C VAL A 160 15.21 -1.28 -4.20
N GLN A 161 15.22 -0.11 -4.84
CA GLN A 161 14.74 0.09 -6.22
C GLN A 161 15.51 -0.76 -7.25
N ARG A 162 16.84 -0.88 -7.09
CA ARG A 162 17.70 -1.69 -7.97
C ARG A 162 17.46 -3.19 -7.78
N LEU A 163 17.28 -3.63 -6.54
CA LEU A 163 16.97 -5.01 -6.18
C LEU A 163 15.56 -5.41 -6.62
N ALA A 164 14.58 -4.51 -6.51
CA ALA A 164 13.26 -4.67 -7.11
C ALA A 164 13.35 -4.82 -8.63
N GLY A 165 14.23 -4.05 -9.26
CA GLY A 165 14.53 -4.17 -10.68
C GLY A 165 15.14 -5.52 -11.09
N ALA A 166 16.06 -6.07 -10.28
CA ALA A 166 16.73 -7.35 -10.50
C ALA A 166 15.86 -8.57 -10.15
N GLY A 167 14.97 -8.44 -9.15
CA GLY A 167 14.01 -9.48 -8.77
C GLY A 167 12.96 -9.80 -9.84
N ARG A 168 12.78 -8.90 -10.82
CA ARG A 168 11.91 -9.15 -11.99
C ARG A 168 12.38 -10.34 -12.83
N ASP A 169 13.69 -10.57 -12.91
CA ASP A 169 14.28 -11.70 -13.66
C ASP A 169 14.21 -13.02 -12.87
N ALA A 170 13.98 -12.94 -11.55
CA ALA A 170 13.91 -14.08 -10.63
C ALA A 170 12.46 -14.47 -10.22
N GLY A 171 11.43 -13.88 -10.84
CA GLY A 171 10.02 -14.20 -10.60
C GLY A 171 9.28 -13.28 -9.61
N ALA A 172 9.91 -12.21 -9.11
CA ALA A 172 9.27 -11.17 -8.29
C ALA A 172 8.70 -10.03 -9.15
N ALA A 173 7.97 -10.37 -10.22
CA ALA A 173 7.61 -9.50 -11.34
C ALA A 173 6.58 -8.38 -11.06
N GLU A 174 6.32 -8.02 -9.81
CA GLU A 174 5.24 -7.09 -9.44
C GLU A 174 5.73 -5.94 -8.56
N VAL A 175 6.99 -5.52 -8.71
CA VAL A 175 7.47 -4.27 -8.10
C VAL A 175 7.67 -3.26 -9.22
N THR A 176 6.68 -2.40 -9.42
CA THR A 176 6.69 -1.32 -10.42
C THR A 176 7.86 -0.38 -10.13
N ALA A 177 8.63 -0.06 -11.18
CA ALA A 177 9.81 0.80 -11.06
C ALA A 177 9.46 2.25 -10.69
N GLY A 178 8.23 2.71 -10.97
CA GLY A 178 7.77 4.08 -10.66
C GLY A 178 7.42 4.30 -9.19
N ALA A 179 6.83 3.30 -8.53
CA ALA A 179 6.46 3.32 -7.11
C ALA A 179 7.64 3.51 -6.15
N CYS A 180 8.84 3.21 -6.66
CA CYS A 180 10.09 3.28 -5.93
C CYS A 180 10.67 4.71 -5.90
N ASP A 181 10.38 5.56 -6.89
CA ASP A 181 10.96 6.91 -6.94
C ASP A 181 10.44 7.83 -5.83
N HIS A 182 9.32 7.44 -5.19
CA HIS A 182 8.60 8.20 -4.18
C HIS A 182 8.64 7.51 -2.81
N LEU A 183 9.63 6.63 -2.60
CA LEU A 183 9.84 5.79 -1.40
C LEU A 183 9.83 6.53 -0.06
N CYS A 184 9.97 7.86 -0.08
CA CYS A 184 10.28 8.66 1.09
C CYS A 184 9.55 10.02 1.12
N ALA A 185 8.39 10.15 0.46
CA ALA A 185 7.52 11.33 0.62
C ALA A 185 6.93 11.43 2.05
#